data_AF-A0A535KCN2-F1
#
_entry.id   AF-A0A535KCN2-F1
#
_cell.length_a   1.000
_cell.length_b   1.000
_cell.length_c   1.000
_cell.angle_alpha   90.00
_cell.angle_beta   90.00
_cell.angle_gamma   90.00
#
_symmetry.space_group_name_H-M   'P 1'
#
loop_
_entity.id
_entity.type
_entity.pdbx_description
1 polymer ?
#
loop_
_entity_poly.entity_id
_entity_poly.type
_entity_poly.pdbx_seq_one_letter_code
_entity_poly.pdbx_strand_id
1 'polypeptide(L)'
;MTGATATESTRDQIIHAAADSLLENGYSGTSVRSIASKAGVAIGNLQYWFPTKSELLVEAWRYLTAKSVEELRRTLNQLTDPLEVLEVGVESLWDSLRRLGDVQLAAFDLLVQAPRTERLRAYLPELFTRYREVIQEQLDRLEEDGRIRL
;
A
#
# COMPACT_ATOMS: atom_id res chain seq x y z
N MET A 1 16.37 7.48 -29.44
CA MET A 1 16.36 8.18 -28.13
C MET A 1 16.43 7.13 -27.05
N THR A 2 17.56 7.05 -26.37
CA THR A 2 17.94 6.04 -25.37
C THR A 2 17.27 6.35 -24.03
N GLY A 3 16.19 5.63 -23.70
CA GLY A 3 15.64 5.61 -22.35
C GLY A 3 16.52 4.73 -21.46
N ALA A 4 17.33 5.33 -20.59
CA ALA A 4 18.02 4.60 -19.55
C ALA A 4 16.96 3.98 -18.62
N THR A 5 16.80 2.67 -18.66
CA THR A 5 16.08 1.93 -17.62
C THR A 5 16.84 2.14 -16.32
N ALA A 6 16.34 3.01 -15.44
CA ALA A 6 16.92 3.18 -14.11
C ALA A 6 16.92 1.80 -13.43
N THR A 7 18.11 1.25 -13.15
CA THR A 7 18.23 0.00 -12.41
C THR A 7 17.57 0.20 -11.05
N GLU A 8 16.58 -0.63 -10.75
CA GLU A 8 15.88 -0.64 -9.47
C GLU A 8 16.87 -0.72 -8.31
N SER A 9 16.68 0.11 -7.29
CA SER A 9 17.57 0.09 -6.13
C SER A 9 17.39 -1.20 -5.33
N THR A 10 18.43 -1.66 -4.65
CA THR A 10 18.33 -2.83 -3.75
C THR A 10 17.28 -2.61 -2.66
N ARG A 11 17.10 -1.36 -2.20
CA ARG A 11 16.06 -1.01 -1.23
C ARG A 11 14.67 -1.30 -1.80
N ASP A 12 14.42 -0.93 -3.06
CA ASP A 12 13.12 -1.12 -3.71
C ASP A 12 12.86 -2.60 -3.99
N GLN A 13 13.88 -3.35 -4.43
CA GLN A 13 13.80 -4.82 -4.60
C GLN A 13 13.35 -5.52 -3.30
N ILE A 14 13.92 -5.10 -2.17
CA ILE A 14 13.55 -5.63 -0.85
C ILE A 14 12.10 -5.26 -0.50
N ILE A 15 11.66 -4.02 -0.77
CA ILE A 15 10.29 -3.56 -0.51
C ILE A 15 9.29 -4.33 -1.37
N HIS A 16 9.56 -4.51 -2.65
CA HIS A 16 8.68 -5.26 -3.56
C HIS A 16 8.59 -6.74 -3.15
N ALA A 17 9.71 -7.38 -2.85
CA ALA A 17 9.71 -8.76 -2.36
C ALA A 17 8.96 -8.90 -1.03
N ALA A 18 9.06 -7.92 -0.14
CA ALA A 18 8.31 -7.89 1.10
C ALA A 18 6.81 -7.68 0.85
N ALA A 19 6.43 -6.80 -0.07
CA ALA A 19 5.04 -6.55 -0.45
C ALA A 19 4.39 -7.80 -1.05
N ASP A 20 5.07 -8.47 -1.97
CA ASP A 20 4.56 -9.71 -2.55
C ASP A 20 4.45 -10.81 -1.50
N SER A 21 5.45 -10.94 -0.62
CA SER A 21 5.41 -11.93 0.47
C SER A 21 4.24 -11.67 1.42
N LEU A 22 3.95 -10.40 1.70
CA LEU A 22 2.85 -9.98 2.56
C LEU A 22 1.49 -10.28 1.93
N LEU A 23 1.33 -10.07 0.62
CA LEU A 23 0.11 -10.42 -0.12
C LEU A 23 -0.11 -11.93 -0.20
N GLU A 24 0.96 -12.70 -0.41
CA GLU A 24 0.89 -14.17 -0.58
C GLU A 24 0.69 -14.90 0.75
N ASN A 25 1.41 -14.50 1.80
CA ASN A 25 1.57 -15.29 3.03
C ASN A 25 1.05 -14.57 4.29
N GLY A 26 0.58 -13.33 4.15
CA GLY A 26 0.22 -12.49 5.29
C GLY A 26 1.41 -12.13 6.18
N TYR A 27 1.12 -11.43 7.28
CA TYR A 27 2.17 -10.94 8.20
C TYR A 27 2.92 -12.09 8.87
N SER A 28 2.21 -13.09 9.40
CA SER A 28 2.80 -14.22 10.15
C SER A 28 3.59 -15.17 9.26
N GLY A 29 3.12 -15.43 8.03
CA GLY A 29 3.82 -16.30 7.06
C GLY A 29 5.05 -15.66 6.42
N THR A 30 5.25 -14.35 6.60
CA THR A 30 6.39 -13.63 6.03
C THR A 30 7.58 -13.60 6.99
N SER A 31 8.79 -13.93 6.52
CA SER A 31 10.02 -13.87 7.33
C SER A 31 11.10 -13.03 6.64
N VAL A 32 12.04 -12.46 7.41
CA VAL A 32 13.19 -11.73 6.85
C VAL A 32 13.99 -12.61 5.88
N ARG A 33 14.10 -13.92 6.18
CA ARG A 33 14.82 -14.88 5.34
C ARG A 33 14.09 -15.14 4.02
N SER A 34 12.77 -15.35 4.05
CA SER A 34 11.99 -15.56 2.84
C SER A 34 11.98 -14.31 1.95
N ILE A 35 11.91 -13.12 2.55
CA ILE A 35 12.01 -11.85 1.82
C ILE A 35 13.39 -11.70 1.17
N ALA A 36 14.48 -11.90 1.93
CA ALA A 36 15.84 -11.79 1.39
C ALA A 36 16.06 -12.75 0.22
N SER A 37 15.56 -13.98 0.34
CA SER A 37 15.59 -14.97 -0.75
C SER A 37 14.80 -14.50 -1.98
N LYS A 38 13.60 -13.95 -1.79
CA LYS A 38 12.74 -13.45 -2.88
C LYS A 38 13.32 -12.22 -3.56
N ALA A 39 13.95 -11.33 -2.81
CA ALA A 39 14.65 -10.15 -3.31
C ALA A 39 16.02 -10.47 -3.96
N GLY A 40 16.52 -11.71 -3.82
CA GLY A 40 17.83 -12.09 -4.34
C GLY A 40 19.01 -11.41 -3.62
N VAL A 41 18.84 -11.05 -2.34
CA VAL A 41 19.86 -10.34 -1.54
C VAL A 41 20.31 -11.15 -0.33
N ALA A 42 21.52 -10.89 0.16
CA ALA A 42 21.97 -11.43 1.43
C ALA A 42 21.17 -10.84 2.60
N ILE A 43 20.91 -11.64 3.64
CA ILE A 43 20.17 -11.19 4.84
C ILE A 43 20.83 -9.96 5.49
N GLY A 44 22.17 -9.94 5.57
CA GLY A 44 22.90 -8.78 6.12
C GLY A 44 22.70 -7.50 5.33
N ASN A 45 22.53 -7.59 4.00
CA ASN A 45 22.22 -6.45 3.15
C ASN A 45 20.78 -5.96 3.38
N LEU A 46 19.82 -6.89 3.54
CA LEU A 46 18.45 -6.53 3.90
C LEU A 46 18.40 -5.83 5.26
N GLN A 47 19.08 -6.37 6.27
CA GLN A 47 19.10 -5.83 7.63
C GLN A 47 19.82 -4.47 7.72
N TYR A 48 20.74 -4.18 6.80
CA TYR A 48 21.32 -2.84 6.65
C TYR A 48 20.25 -1.80 6.27
N TRP A 49 19.35 -2.14 5.35
CA TRP A 49 18.26 -1.25 4.92
C TRP A 49 17.09 -1.22 5.91
N PHE A 50 16.76 -2.36 6.50
CA PHE A 50 15.60 -2.52 7.37
C PHE A 50 15.98 -3.31 8.63
N PRO A 51 16.31 -2.61 9.73
CA PRO A 51 16.75 -3.24 10.98
C PRO A 51 15.73 -4.21 11.58
N THR A 52 14.44 -3.99 11.33
CA THR A 52 13.37 -4.85 11.86
C THR A 52 12.40 -5.31 10.77
N LYS A 53 11.84 -6.53 10.93
CA LYS A 53 10.75 -7.04 10.08
C LYS A 53 9.58 -6.07 10.03
N SER A 54 9.21 -5.49 11.17
CA SER A 54 8.08 -4.55 11.25
C SER A 54 8.32 -3.28 10.44
N GLU A 55 9.52 -2.70 10.46
CA GLU A 55 9.84 -1.53 9.63
C GLU A 55 9.79 -1.85 8.14
N LEU A 56 10.36 -2.99 7.73
CA LEU A 56 10.26 -3.45 6.34
C LEU A 56 8.81 -3.63 5.91
N LEU A 57 7.98 -4.29 6.74
CA LEU A 57 6.60 -4.53 6.39
C LEU A 57 5.76 -3.24 6.35
N VAL A 58 6.09 -2.22 7.14
CA VAL A 58 5.47 -0.89 7.02
C VAL A 58 5.81 -0.24 5.67
N GLU A 59 7.05 -0.34 5.21
CA GLU A 59 7.46 0.22 3.91
C GLU A 59 6.86 -0.55 2.73
N ALA A 60 6.82 -1.88 2.81
CA ALA A 60 6.10 -2.73 1.87
C ALA A 60 4.61 -2.35 1.80
N TRP A 61 4.02 -2.09 2.95
CA TRP A 61 2.63 -1.64 3.04
C TRP A 61 2.40 -0.26 2.41
N ARG A 62 3.31 0.70 2.66
CA ARG A 62 3.29 2.03 2.04
C ARG A 62 3.33 1.93 0.51
N TYR A 63 4.19 1.05 0.00
CA TYR A 63 4.27 0.76 -1.43
C TYR A 63 2.96 0.20 -2.00
N LEU A 64 2.37 -0.82 -1.35
CA LEU A 64 1.09 -1.39 -1.77
C LEU A 64 -0.03 -0.34 -1.80
N THR A 65 -0.10 0.50 -0.77
CA THR A 65 -1.09 1.57 -0.68
C THR A 65 -0.93 2.57 -1.83
N ALA A 66 0.30 3.02 -2.09
CA ALA A 66 0.56 3.95 -3.19
C ALA A 66 0.19 3.35 -4.55
N LYS A 67 0.48 2.06 -4.77
CA LYS A 67 0.12 1.35 -5.99
C LYS A 67 -1.40 1.26 -6.17
N SER A 68 -2.14 0.87 -5.12
CA SER A 68 -3.61 0.77 -5.17
C SER A 68 -4.28 2.12 -5.41
N VAL A 69 -3.78 3.19 -4.77
CA VAL A 69 -4.30 4.55 -4.98
C VAL A 69 -4.08 5.02 -6.41
N GLU A 70 -2.93 4.71 -6.99
CA GLU A 70 -2.64 5.05 -8.38
C GLU A 70 -3.49 4.22 -9.37
N GLU A 71 -3.74 2.95 -9.08
CA GLU A 71 -4.69 2.12 -9.84
C GLU A 71 -6.11 2.69 -9.77
N LEU A 72 -6.58 3.09 -8.57
CA LEU A 72 -7.87 3.75 -8.40
C LEU A 72 -7.93 5.04 -9.22
N ARG A 73 -6.93 5.92 -9.12
CA ARG A 73 -6.88 7.16 -9.90
C ARG A 73 -7.04 6.89 -11.40
N ARG A 74 -6.32 5.90 -11.94
CA ARG A 74 -6.44 5.53 -13.36
C ARG A 74 -7.84 5.04 -13.71
N THR A 75 -8.47 4.25 -12.85
CA THR A 75 -9.84 3.78 -13.06
C THR A 75 -10.82 4.94 -13.05
N LEU A 76 -10.78 5.79 -12.02
CA LEU A 76 -11.73 6.91 -11.89
C LEU A 76 -11.59 7.94 -13.02
N ASN A 77 -10.36 8.17 -13.52
CA ASN A 77 -10.13 9.06 -14.67
C ASN A 77 -10.91 8.65 -15.93
N GLN A 78 -11.28 7.37 -16.05
CA GLN A 78 -12.04 6.83 -17.18
C GLN A 78 -13.55 6.96 -16.99
N LEU A 79 -14.00 7.27 -15.78
CA LEU A 79 -15.41 7.40 -15.45
C LEU A 79 -15.89 8.83 -15.71
N THR A 80 -17.14 8.93 -16.16
CA THR A 80 -17.83 10.20 -16.40
C THR A 80 -19.14 10.32 -15.64
N ASP A 81 -19.63 9.21 -15.07
CA ASP A 81 -20.80 9.20 -14.19
C ASP A 81 -20.35 9.41 -12.73
N PRO A 82 -20.83 10.46 -12.06
CA PRO A 82 -20.54 10.72 -10.65
C PRO A 82 -20.94 9.59 -9.70
N LEU A 83 -22.03 8.86 -9.99
CA LEU A 83 -22.45 7.73 -9.16
C LEU A 83 -21.46 6.57 -9.30
N GLU A 84 -20.99 6.28 -10.51
CA GLU A 84 -19.95 5.26 -10.73
C GLU A 84 -18.64 5.63 -10.03
N VAL A 85 -18.26 6.92 -10.02
CA VAL A 85 -17.07 7.39 -9.28
C VAL A 85 -17.21 7.13 -7.78
N LEU A 86 -18.37 7.39 -7.20
CA LEU A 86 -18.63 7.13 -5.79
C LEU A 86 -18.66 5.62 -5.48
N GLU A 87 -19.34 4.82 -6.30
CA GLU A 87 -19.42 3.37 -6.14
C GLU A 87 -18.03 2.73 -6.18
N VAL A 88 -17.25 3.01 -7.24
CA VAL A 88 -15.89 2.49 -7.39
C VAL A 88 -14.96 3.00 -6.29
N GLY A 89 -15.11 4.27 -5.90
CA GLY A 89 -14.34 4.86 -4.79
C GLY A 89 -14.60 4.16 -3.45
N VAL A 90 -15.87 3.88 -3.13
CA VAL A 90 -16.28 3.19 -1.89
C VAL A 90 -15.84 1.74 -1.90
N GLU A 91 -16.01 1.02 -3.01
CA GLU A 91 -15.56 -0.37 -3.15
C GLU A 91 -14.04 -0.49 -2.99
N SER A 92 -13.28 0.42 -3.60
CA SER A 92 -11.83 0.44 -3.50
C SER A 92 -11.34 0.73 -2.07
N LEU A 93 -12.03 1.62 -1.35
CA LEU A 93 -11.76 1.87 0.06
C LEU A 93 -12.06 0.63 0.90
N TRP A 94 -13.20 -0.02 0.68
CA TRP A 94 -13.62 -1.21 1.41
C TRP A 94 -12.61 -2.36 1.24
N ASP A 95 -12.21 -2.64 0.00
CA ASP A 95 -11.21 -3.66 -0.31
C ASP A 95 -9.85 -3.35 0.34
N SER A 96 -9.46 -2.08 0.35
CA SER A 96 -8.22 -1.64 0.99
C SER A 96 -8.26 -1.82 2.49
N LEU A 97 -9.38 -1.52 3.14
CA LEU A 97 -9.59 -1.75 4.57
C LEU A 97 -9.63 -3.23 4.92
N ARG A 98 -10.21 -4.07 4.07
CA ARG A 98 -10.22 -5.52 4.29
C ARG A 98 -8.80 -6.11 4.24
N ARG A 99 -8.01 -5.69 3.24
CA ARG A 99 -6.58 -6.09 3.14
C ARG A 99 -5.76 -5.57 4.32
N LEU A 100 -6.04 -4.36 4.79
CA LEU A 100 -5.45 -3.80 6.02
C LEU A 100 -5.80 -4.62 7.25
N GLY A 101 -7.07 -5.03 7.38
CA GLY A 101 -7.57 -5.80 8.52
C GLY A 101 -6.87 -7.15 8.65
N ASP A 102 -6.67 -7.87 7.54
CA ASP A 102 -5.99 -9.18 7.55
C ASP A 102 -4.52 -9.06 8.01
N VAL A 103 -3.82 -8.00 7.58
CA VAL A 103 -2.44 -7.72 8.01
C VAL A 103 -2.38 -7.17 9.43
N GLN A 104 -3.33 -6.31 9.81
CA GLN A 104 -3.41 -5.74 11.16
C GLN A 104 -3.79 -6.77 12.19
N LEU A 105 -4.76 -7.66 11.96
CA LEU A 105 -5.14 -8.70 12.92
C LEU A 105 -3.96 -9.64 13.21
N ALA A 106 -3.20 -10.01 12.18
CA ALA A 106 -1.99 -10.81 12.34
C ALA A 106 -0.85 -10.05 13.06
N ALA A 107 -0.74 -8.73 12.85
CA ALA A 107 0.17 -7.89 13.61
C ALA A 107 -0.32 -7.69 15.06
N PHE A 108 -1.62 -7.51 15.29
CA PHE A 108 -2.25 -7.35 16.60
C PHE A 108 -2.10 -8.60 17.46
N ASP A 109 -2.28 -9.80 16.90
CA ASP A 109 -2.05 -11.07 17.60
C ASP A 109 -0.59 -11.20 18.10
N LEU A 110 0.37 -10.73 17.29
CA LEU A 110 1.78 -10.66 17.68
C LEU A 110 2.08 -9.52 18.69
N LEU A 111 1.33 -8.41 18.63
CA LEU A 111 1.50 -7.21 19.48
C LEU A 111 0.82 -7.32 20.84
N VAL A 112 -0.26 -8.09 20.96
CA VAL A 112 -0.80 -8.50 22.26
C VAL A 112 0.26 -9.24 23.08
N GLN A 113 1.24 -9.86 22.42
CA GLN A 113 2.39 -10.51 23.05
C GLN A 113 3.65 -9.63 23.17
N ALA A 114 3.69 -8.42 22.57
CA ALA A 114 4.86 -7.54 22.60
C ALA A 114 4.45 -6.05 22.66
N PRO A 115 4.80 -5.29 23.73
CA PRO A 115 4.20 -3.98 24.03
C PRO A 115 4.69 -2.80 23.18
N ARG A 116 5.00 -2.97 21.89
CA ARG A 116 5.43 -1.86 21.02
C ARG A 116 4.96 -2.07 19.58
N THR A 117 3.96 -1.31 19.12
CA THR A 117 3.95 -0.73 17.76
C THR A 117 2.91 0.40 17.64
N GLU A 118 3.34 1.62 17.92
CA GLU A 118 2.55 2.85 17.72
C GLU A 118 2.51 3.27 16.22
N ARG A 119 3.48 2.79 15.42
CA ARG A 119 3.65 3.18 14.00
C ARG A 119 2.63 2.61 13.02
N LEU A 120 2.18 1.37 13.20
CA LEU A 120 1.14 0.74 12.34
C LEU A 120 -0.22 1.42 12.54
N ARG A 121 -0.55 1.75 13.80
CA ARG A 121 -1.77 2.48 14.14
C ARG A 121 -1.81 3.88 13.51
N ALA A 122 -0.65 4.56 13.46
CA ALA A 122 -0.51 5.87 12.84
C ALA A 122 -0.72 5.85 11.31
N TYR A 123 -0.67 4.69 10.67
CA TYR A 123 -0.77 4.58 9.21
C TYR A 123 -2.21 4.52 8.69
N LEU A 124 -3.16 4.10 9.52
CA LEU A 124 -4.57 4.02 9.13
C LEU A 124 -5.13 5.36 8.63
N PRO A 125 -4.95 6.49 9.35
CA PRO A 125 -5.39 7.79 8.86
C PRO A 125 -4.75 8.19 7.53
N GLU A 126 -3.46 7.89 7.32
CA GLU A 126 -2.76 8.22 6.07
C GLU A 126 -3.38 7.53 4.86
N LEU A 127 -3.84 6.28 5.02
CA LEU A 127 -4.53 5.55 3.95
C LEU A 127 -5.86 6.22 3.59
N PHE A 128 -6.71 6.51 4.58
CA PHE A 128 -7.99 7.17 4.34
C PHE A 128 -7.85 8.53 3.64
N THR A 129 -6.85 9.32 4.04
CA THR A 129 -6.58 10.61 3.42
C THR A 129 -6.26 10.46 1.93
N ARG A 130 -5.41 9.49 1.57
CA ARG A 130 -5.00 9.26 0.17
C ARG A 130 -6.14 8.83 -0.74
N TYR A 131 -7.01 7.95 -0.27
CA TYR A 131 -8.21 7.56 -1.02
C TYR A 131 -9.19 8.74 -1.16
N ARG A 132 -9.37 9.52 -0.10
CA ARG A 132 -10.23 10.72 -0.14
C ARG A 132 -9.72 11.75 -1.13
N GLU A 133 -8.43 12.03 -1.14
CA GLU A 133 -7.81 12.99 -2.06
C GLU A 133 -8.11 12.63 -3.52
N VAL A 134 -7.95 11.36 -3.89
CA VAL A 134 -8.25 10.91 -5.26
C VAL A 134 -9.74 11.02 -5.60
N ILE A 135 -10.64 10.66 -4.69
CA ILE A 135 -12.09 10.80 -4.92
C ILE A 135 -12.47 12.28 -5.06
N GLN A 136 -11.93 13.15 -4.19
CA GLN A 136 -12.17 14.59 -4.23
C GLN A 136 -11.70 15.20 -5.56
N GLU A 137 -10.47 14.88 -5.99
CA GLU A 137 -9.92 15.32 -7.29
C GLU A 137 -10.86 14.98 -8.45
N GLN A 138 -11.52 13.82 -8.41
CA GLN A 138 -12.43 13.38 -9.47
C GLN A 138 -13.79 14.07 -9.41
N LEU A 139 -14.34 14.27 -8.21
CA LEU A 139 -15.58 15.00 -8.03
C LEU A 139 -15.42 16.47 -8.45
N ASP A 140 -14.31 17.10 -8.07
CA ASP A 140 -13.99 18.48 -8.47
C ASP A 140 -13.92 18.60 -10.01
N ARG A 141 -13.26 17.63 -10.68
CA ARG A 141 -13.21 17.57 -12.15
C ARG A 141 -14.61 17.47 -12.78
N LEU A 142 -15.47 16.62 -12.23
CA LEU A 142 -16.83 16.44 -12.75
C LEU A 142 -17.71 17.68 -12.51
N GLU A 143 -17.47 18.43 -11.44
CA GLU A 143 -18.11 19.72 -11.18
C GLU A 143 -17.63 20.79 -12.19
N GLU A 144 -16.32 20.88 -12.44
CA GLU A 144 -15.74 21.76 -13.46
C GLU A 144 -16.31 21.46 -14.87
N ASP A 145 -16.52 20.18 -15.19
CA ASP A 145 -17.13 19.73 -16.45
C ASP A 145 -18.67 19.95 -16.49
N GLY A 146 -19.27 20.49 -15.44
CA GLY A 146 -20.70 20.79 -15.34
C GLY A 146 -21.60 19.55 -15.22
N ARG A 147 -21.03 18.39 -14.87
CA ARG A 147 -21.74 17.10 -14.73
C ARG A 147 -22.47 16.99 -13.40
N ILE A 148 -21.97 17.67 -12.37
CA ILE A 148 -22.56 17.77 -11.03
C ILE A 148 -22.49 19.20 -10.51
N ARG A 149 -23.24 19.45 -9.44
CA ARG A 149 -23.14 20.67 -8.63
C ARG A 149 -23.17 20.21 -7.19
N LEU A 150 -22.04 20.32 -6.49
CA LEU A 150 -21.88 19.83 -5.11
C LEU A 150 -22.16 20.93 -4.08
#